data_AF-A0AAX3LQX5-F1
#
_entry.id   AF-A0AAX3LQX5-F1
#
_cell.length_a   1.000
_cell.length_b   1.000
_cell.length_c   1.000
_cell.angle_alpha   90.00
_cell.angle_beta   90.00
_cell.angle_gamma   90.00
#
_symmetry.space_group_name_H-M   'P 1'
#
loop_
_entity.id
_entity.type
_entity.pdbx_description
1 polymer ?
#
loop_
_entity_poly.entity_id
_entity_poly.type
_entity_poly.pdbx_seq_one_letter_code
_entity_poly.pdbx_strand_id
1 'polypeptide(L)' 'MNRLLALLAFAAIAVFLLILAVEVPSIDLIIIVAVTLAFVAYDFFTSSRKDRD' A
#
# COMPACT_ATOMS: atom_id res chain seq x y z
N MET A 1 1.74 -17.83 2.77
CA MET A 1 0.64 -16.96 3.26
C MET A 1 -0.56 -17.11 2.35
N ASN A 2 -1.77 -17.15 2.88
CA ASN A 2 -2.98 -17.14 2.03
C ASN A 2 -3.01 -15.84 1.22
N ARG A 3 -2.95 -15.95 -0.11
CA ARG A 3 -2.94 -14.81 -1.05
C ARG A 3 -4.17 -13.90 -0.84
N LEU A 4 -5.33 -14.49 -0.50
CA LEU A 4 -6.55 -13.77 -0.11
C LEU A 4 -6.37 -12.89 1.13
N LEU A 5 -5.68 -13.41 2.15
CA LEU A 5 -5.47 -12.71 3.41
C LEU A 5 -4.47 -11.56 3.25
N ALA A 6 -3.46 -11.74 2.39
CA ALA A 6 -2.53 -10.68 2.00
C ALA A 6 -3.22 -9.55 1.21
N LEU A 7 -4.10 -9.89 0.26
CA LEU A 7 -4.90 -8.89 -0.48
C LEU A 7 -5.83 -8.10 0.44
N LEU A 8 -6.49 -8.76 1.40
CA LEU A 8 -7.37 -8.10 2.36
C LEU A 8 -6.57 -7.15 3.27
N ALA A 9 -5.43 -7.60 3.80
CA ALA A 9 -4.55 -6.75 4.62
C ALA A 9 -4.04 -5.53 3.84
N PHE A 10 -3.67 -5.71 2.57
CA PHE A 10 -3.27 -4.62 1.69
C PHE A 10 -4.41 -3.62 1.46
N ALA A 11 -5.60 -4.12 1.12
CA ALA A 11 -6.78 -3.27 0.90
C ALA A 11 -7.16 -2.48 2.16
N ALA A 12 -7.14 -3.11 3.33
CA ALA A 12 -7.43 -2.46 4.61
C ALA A 12 -6.44 -1.33 4.91
N ILE A 13 -5.13 -1.56 4.73
CA ILE A 13 -4.09 -0.53 4.89
C ILE A 13 -4.27 0.61 3.87
N ALA A 14 -4.50 0.28 2.60
CA ALA A 14 -4.65 1.28 1.54
C ALA A 14 -5.85 2.21 1.81
N VAL A 15 -7.00 1.64 2.20
CA VAL A 15 -8.20 2.40 2.57
C VAL A 15 -7.92 3.29 3.78
N PHE A 16 -7.26 2.75 4.82
CA PHE A 16 -6.92 3.52 6.01
C PHE A 16 -6.01 4.72 5.70
N LEU A 17 -4.95 4.52 4.91
CA LEU A 17 -4.04 5.59 4.51
C LEU A 17 -4.74 6.66 3.65
N LEU A 18 -5.66 6.24 2.78
CA LEU A 18 -6.46 7.15 1.98
C LEU A 18 -7.37 8.03 2.87
N ILE A 19 -8.06 7.43 3.84
CA ILE A 19 -8.90 8.17 4.79
C ILE A 19 -8.04 9.18 5.58
N LEU A 20 -6.89 8.75 6.10
CA LEU A 20 -5.98 9.63 6.83
C LEU A 20 -5.51 10.83 6.00
N ALA A 21 -5.16 10.61 4.73
CA ALA A 21 -4.70 11.68 3.84
C ALA A 21 -5.80 12.71 3.53
N VAL A 22 -7.07 12.31 3.54
CA VAL A 22 -8.22 13.19 3.27
C VAL A 22 -8.72 13.89 4.53
N GLU A 23 -8.85 13.15 5.64
CA GLU A 23 -9.44 13.66 6.88
C GLU A 23 -8.44 14.49 7.69
N VAL A 24 -7.14 14.16 7.62
CA VAL A 24 -6.06 14.86 8.32
C VAL A 24 -5.05 15.40 7.30
N PRO A 25 -5.42 16.39 6.46
CA PRO A 25 -4.60 16.85 5.36
C PRO A 25 -3.43 17.71 5.85
N SER A 26 -2.37 17.04 6.30
CA SER A 26 -1.07 17.62 6.61
C SER A 26 -0.10 17.29 5.48
N ILE A 27 0.69 18.26 5.02
CA ILE A 27 1.64 18.08 3.91
C ILE A 27 2.60 16.91 4.17
N ASP A 28 3.13 16.82 5.39
CA ASP A 28 4.04 15.74 5.79
C ASP A 28 3.38 14.35 5.71
N LEU A 29 2.13 14.24 6.15
CA LEU A 29 1.35 13.00 6.09
C LEU A 29 1.11 12.56 4.65
N ILE A 30 0.71 13.48 3.77
CA ILE A 30 0.42 13.19 2.36
C ILE A 30 1.69 12.69 1.66
N ILE A 31 2.85 13.30 1.94
CA ILE A 31 4.15 12.87 1.41
C ILE A 31 4.47 11.44 1.86
N ILE A 32 4.34 11.15 3.15
CA ILE A 32 4.61 9.82 3.70
C ILE A 32 3.64 8.77 3.15
N VAL A 33 2.36 9.11 2.99
CA VAL A 33 1.35 8.21 2.41
C VAL A 33 1.69 7.91 0.95
N ALA A 34 2.07 8.92 0.16
CA ALA A 34 2.44 8.74 -1.23
C ALA A 34 3.69 7.86 -1.40
N VAL A 35 4.73 8.07 -0.59
CA VAL A 35 5.95 7.24 -0.59
C VAL A 35 5.62 5.81 -0.18
N THR A 36 4.80 5.63 0.86
CA THR A 36 4.37 4.31 1.33
C THR A 36 3.63 3.55 0.23
N LEU A 37 2.65 4.20 -0.42
CA LEU A 37 1.92 3.60 -1.54
C LEU A 37 2.84 3.27 -2.73
N ALA A 38 3.83 4.12 -3.03
CA ALA A 38 4.80 3.85 -4.09
C ALA A 38 5.65 2.61 -3.77
N PHE A 39 6.11 2.44 -2.53
CA PHE A 39 6.87 1.27 -2.09
C PHE A 39 6.04 0.00 -2.10
N VAL A 40 4.79 0.07 -1.64
CA VAL A 40 3.92 -1.11 -1.68
C VAL A 40 3.55 -1.49 -3.11
N ALA A 41 3.30 -0.52 -3.99
CA ALA A 41 3.09 -0.79 -5.42
C ALA A 41 4.34 -1.40 -6.07
N TYR A 42 5.52 -0.90 -5.72
CA TYR A 42 6.79 -1.47 -6.17
C TYR A 42 6.95 -2.92 -5.70
N ASP A 43 6.78 -3.19 -4.40
CA ASP A 43 6.85 -4.54 -3.82
C ASP A 43 5.83 -5.49 -4.46
N PHE A 44 4.61 -5.03 -4.70
CA PHE A 44 3.58 -5.83 -5.36
C PHE A 44 3.96 -6.17 -6.82
N PHE A 45 4.59 -5.23 -7.52
CA PHE A 45 5.05 -5.41 -8.90
C PHE A 45 6.27 -6.33 -8.99
N THR A 46 7.27 -6.19 -8.11
CA THR A 46 8.43 -7.09 -8.05
C THR A 46 8.05 -8.48 -7.52
N SER A 47 7.18 -8.57 -6.52
CA SER A 47 6.72 -9.84 -5.94
C SER A 47 5.82 -10.61 -6.90
N SER A 48 4.97 -9.93 -7.69
CA SER A 48 4.24 -10.58 -8.82
C SER A 48 5.16 -11.10 -9.92
N ARG A 49 6.39 -10.58 -10.03
CA ARG A 49 7.38 -11.02 -11.02
C ARG A 49 8.23 -12.20 -10.51
N LYS A 50 8.15 -12.53 -9.22
CA LYS A 50 8.83 -13.66 -8.56
C LYS A 50 7.98 -14.95 -8.62
N ASP A 51 7.41 -15.23 -9.79
CA ASP A 51 6.80 -16.53 -10.14
C ASP A 51 7.41 -17.02 -11.49
N ARG A 52 8.68 -16.69 -11.73
CA ARG A 52 9.54 -17.32 -12.76
C ARG A 52 10.91 -17.63 -12.14
N ASP A 53 11.13 -18.93 -11.96
CA ASP A 53 12.32 -19.68 -11.48
C ASP A 53 12.53 -19.81 -9.96
#